data_AF-A0A518CKV1-F1
#
_entry.id   AF-A0A518CKV1-F1
#
_cell.length_a   1.000
_cell.length_b   1.000
_cell.length_c   1.000
_cell.angle_alpha   90.00
_cell.angle_beta   90.00
_cell.angle_gamma   90.00
#
_symmetry.space_group_name_H-M   'P 1'
#
loop_
_entity.id
_entity.type
_entity.pdbx_description
1 polymer ?
#
loop_
_entity_poly.entity_id
_entity_poly.type
_entity_poly.pdbx_seq_one_letter_code
_entity_poly.pdbx_strand_id
1 'polypeptide(L)'
;MLIFRNRHASSLKHCSHLLALLFIFIVSSGALLAEEITFTPEEEAAIAKARELGAHVLELSQEDKHLEVAYHLSDGDVTNERLEALAPLSRLIVHLNLRNKPVTDDQLALITGLVNVSKLHLEKTSITDAGLDHLANLKALEYLNVYGTKVTNAGLPKLNSLDSLKKLYIWETEVNYDGVKAFIEANPEVAIIPNLVVEREQLLAKIEATKQEKAAAEMKLAENTTQLEAAQAATTAATAEAEATAKATTDKEAQNKTAAEAAATAQAAAQAAIKAAEEAQKQADAAAQAAIAAIHKAQETAKAAALTGLSAENQKQAAAPKQEAAQKILAETEAAKAASEAAKVKAEAAAKQLEELKVQTEEAKKQLESTTKTLEELTAKAG
;
A
#
# COMPACT_ATOMS: atom_id res chain seq x y z
N MET A 1 -42.43 -100.18 53.99
CA MET A 1 -42.23 -100.18 55.46
C MET A 1 -40.85 -99.61 55.73
N LEU A 2 -40.79 -98.42 56.38
CA LEU A 2 -39.59 -97.73 56.90
C LEU A 2 -38.49 -97.31 55.88
N ILE A 3 -37.65 -96.28 56.00
CA ILE A 3 -37.51 -95.02 56.77
C ILE A 3 -36.29 -94.29 56.13
N PHE A 4 -36.36 -92.95 56.04
CA PHE A 4 -35.27 -91.93 56.10
C PHE A 4 -33.84 -92.14 55.51
N ARG A 5 -33.49 -91.20 54.60
CA ARG A 5 -32.42 -90.15 54.70
C ARG A 5 -30.91 -90.51 54.71
N ASN A 6 -30.20 -89.79 53.80
CA ASN A 6 -29.02 -88.94 54.05
C ASN A 6 -27.61 -89.45 53.64
N ARG A 7 -27.02 -88.89 52.57
CA ARG A 7 -25.87 -87.95 52.63
C ARG A 7 -25.31 -87.59 51.24
N HIS A 8 -25.03 -86.31 51.06
CA HIS A 8 -24.31 -85.68 49.94
C HIS A 8 -22.86 -86.15 49.80
N ALA A 9 -22.43 -86.35 48.55
CA ALA A 9 -21.11 -86.07 47.96
C ALA A 9 -21.20 -86.53 46.49
N SER A 10 -20.66 -85.90 45.46
CA SER A 10 -19.93 -84.66 45.28
C SER A 10 -19.90 -84.42 43.77
N SER A 11 -20.02 -83.15 43.38
CA SER A 11 -19.76 -82.62 42.05
C SER A 11 -18.49 -83.21 41.43
N LEU A 12 -18.57 -83.98 40.34
CA LEU A 12 -17.40 -84.33 39.52
C LEU A 12 -17.73 -84.90 38.11
N LYS A 13 -18.78 -84.43 37.43
CA LYS A 13 -19.11 -84.88 36.05
C LYS A 13 -19.40 -83.77 35.03
N HIS A 14 -18.97 -82.53 35.30
CA HIS A 14 -19.12 -81.40 34.35
C HIS A 14 -17.81 -80.66 34.02
N CYS A 15 -16.64 -81.15 34.45
CA CYS A 15 -15.35 -80.45 34.26
C CYS A 15 -14.50 -80.96 33.07
N SER A 16 -15.01 -81.88 32.24
CA SER A 16 -14.23 -82.46 31.13
C SER A 16 -14.59 -81.93 29.73
N HIS A 17 -15.65 -81.13 29.58
CA HIS A 17 -16.03 -80.51 28.30
C HIS A 17 -15.75 -79.00 28.24
N LEU A 18 -15.59 -78.33 29.40
CA LEU A 18 -15.25 -76.91 29.44
C LEU A 18 -13.75 -76.65 29.18
N LEU A 19 -12.86 -77.61 29.46
CA LEU A 19 -11.43 -77.53 29.13
C LEU A 19 -11.12 -77.83 27.66
N ALA A 20 -11.95 -78.65 26.99
CA ALA A 20 -11.74 -79.01 25.58
C ALA A 20 -12.17 -77.89 24.62
N LEU A 21 -13.19 -77.09 24.98
CA LEU A 21 -13.60 -75.91 24.20
C LEU A 21 -12.66 -74.71 24.39
N LEU A 22 -11.91 -74.66 25.49
CA LEU A 22 -10.89 -73.63 25.72
C LEU A 22 -9.57 -73.93 24.98
N PHE A 23 -9.33 -75.18 24.57
CA PHE A 23 -8.16 -75.57 23.76
C PHE A 23 -8.38 -75.44 22.25
N ILE A 24 -9.63 -75.49 21.77
CA ILE A 24 -9.94 -75.32 20.34
C ILE A 24 -10.12 -73.84 19.96
N PHE A 25 -10.32 -72.94 20.93
CA PHE A 25 -10.35 -71.49 20.69
C PHE A 25 -8.98 -70.81 20.70
N ILE A 26 -7.92 -71.50 21.14
CA ILE A 26 -6.55 -70.92 21.20
C ILE A 26 -5.76 -71.15 19.90
N VAL A 27 -6.23 -72.01 18.98
CA VAL A 27 -5.54 -72.25 17.69
C VAL A 27 -6.15 -71.46 16.52
N SER A 28 -7.25 -70.72 16.75
CA SER A 28 -7.83 -69.80 15.74
C SER A 28 -7.67 -68.32 16.10
N SER A 29 -6.90 -68.00 17.14
CA SER A 29 -6.21 -66.73 17.20
C SER A 29 -4.89 -66.93 16.46
N GLY A 30 -4.99 -66.95 15.12
CA GLY A 30 -3.87 -66.53 14.30
C GLY A 30 -3.60 -65.09 14.70
N ALA A 31 -2.82 -64.95 15.78
CA ALA A 31 -2.10 -63.73 16.06
C ALA A 31 -1.39 -63.45 14.74
N LEU A 32 -1.84 -62.41 14.04
CA LEU A 32 -0.93 -61.59 13.27
C LEU A 32 0.17 -61.21 14.27
N LEU A 33 1.17 -62.06 14.41
CA LEU A 33 2.47 -61.61 14.85
C LEU A 33 2.87 -60.68 13.72
N ALA A 34 2.70 -59.38 13.95
CA ALA A 34 3.49 -58.40 13.22
C ALA A 34 4.91 -58.93 13.32
N GLU A 35 5.46 -59.34 12.17
CA GLU A 35 6.82 -59.82 12.08
C GLU A 35 7.68 -58.69 12.66
N GLU A 36 8.23 -58.91 13.87
CA GLU A 36 9.15 -57.94 14.46
C GLU A 36 10.33 -57.85 13.50
N ILE A 37 10.40 -56.75 12.77
CA ILE A 37 11.53 -56.45 11.90
C ILE A 37 12.73 -56.43 12.85
N THR A 38 13.57 -57.44 12.77
CA THR A 38 14.81 -57.54 13.53
C THR A 38 15.98 -57.41 12.57
N PHE A 39 17.12 -56.98 13.09
CA PHE A 39 18.34 -56.96 12.29
C PHE A 39 18.87 -58.39 12.16
N THR A 40 19.22 -58.76 10.93
CA THR A 40 20.00 -59.97 10.69
C THR A 40 21.45 -59.75 11.13
N PRO A 41 22.22 -60.80 11.44
CA PRO A 41 23.63 -60.66 11.78
C PRO A 41 24.47 -59.96 10.69
N GLU A 42 24.09 -60.13 9.42
CA GLU A 42 24.71 -59.43 8.29
C GLU A 42 24.44 -57.92 8.34
N GLU A 43 23.21 -57.52 8.65
CA GLU A 43 22.85 -56.10 8.79
C GLU A 43 23.49 -55.47 10.02
N GLU A 44 23.57 -56.18 11.15
CA GLU A 44 24.30 -55.69 12.33
C GLU A 44 25.78 -55.44 12.00
N ALA A 45 26.42 -56.35 11.27
CA ALA A 45 27.78 -56.18 10.79
C ALA A 45 27.91 -55.00 9.80
N ALA A 46 26.96 -54.83 8.89
CA ALA A 46 26.93 -53.72 7.95
C ALA A 46 26.69 -52.37 8.64
N ILE A 47 25.84 -52.31 9.67
CA ILE A 47 25.65 -51.13 10.52
C ILE A 47 26.96 -50.77 11.23
N ALA A 48 27.64 -51.76 11.81
CA ALA A 48 28.94 -51.54 12.46
C ALA A 48 29.98 -51.01 11.47
N LYS A 49 30.07 -51.60 10.27
CA LYS A 49 30.96 -51.16 9.19
C LYS A 49 30.62 -49.74 8.72
N ALA A 50 29.35 -49.42 8.51
CA ALA A 50 28.93 -48.08 8.11
C ALA A 50 29.34 -47.03 9.16
N ARG A 51 29.18 -47.34 10.45
CA ARG A 51 29.62 -46.49 11.57
C ARG A 51 31.14 -46.32 11.62
N GLU A 52 31.90 -47.39 11.41
CA GLU A 52 33.37 -47.32 11.31
C GLU A 52 33.81 -46.42 10.15
N LEU A 53 33.08 -46.47 9.03
CA LEU A 53 33.30 -45.62 7.86
C LEU A 53 32.75 -44.19 8.02
N GLY A 54 32.29 -43.81 9.24
CA GLY A 54 31.88 -42.45 9.60
C GLY A 54 30.39 -42.16 9.42
N ALA A 55 29.57 -43.14 9.05
CA ALA A 55 28.11 -42.94 8.94
C ALA A 55 27.47 -42.85 10.33
N HIS A 56 26.63 -41.84 10.53
CA HIS A 56 25.75 -41.78 11.69
C HIS A 56 24.49 -42.58 11.37
N VAL A 57 24.40 -43.79 11.94
CA VAL A 57 23.27 -44.73 11.72
C VAL A 57 22.40 -44.78 12.96
N LEU A 58 21.16 -44.32 12.84
CA LEU A 58 20.16 -44.24 13.91
C LEU A 58 18.89 -45.01 13.53
N GLU A 59 18.25 -45.67 14.50
CA GLU A 59 16.90 -46.20 14.35
C GLU A 59 15.89 -45.04 14.39
N LEU A 60 14.84 -45.10 13.57
CA LEU A 60 13.80 -44.05 13.55
C LEU A 60 13.05 -43.94 14.89
N SER A 61 12.80 -45.07 15.54
CA SER A 61 12.19 -45.11 16.86
C SER A 61 12.57 -46.41 17.59
N GLN A 62 12.23 -46.52 18.88
CA GLN A 62 12.54 -47.73 19.66
C GLN A 62 11.80 -48.99 19.14
N GLU A 63 10.68 -48.80 18.45
CA GLU A 63 9.83 -49.88 17.92
C GLU A 63 9.94 -50.00 16.39
N ASP A 64 10.75 -49.14 15.75
CA ASP A 64 10.92 -49.09 14.29
C ASP A 64 12.39 -49.29 13.91
N LYS A 65 12.70 -50.46 13.33
CA LYS A 65 14.05 -50.83 12.90
C LYS A 65 14.46 -50.22 11.56
N HIS A 66 13.65 -49.36 10.95
CA HIS A 66 14.12 -48.56 9.83
C HIS A 66 15.18 -47.55 10.28
N LEU A 67 16.09 -47.24 9.36
CA LEU A 67 17.31 -46.53 9.64
C LEU A 67 17.31 -45.14 8.98
N GLU A 68 17.80 -44.17 9.75
CA GLU A 68 18.33 -42.92 9.25
C GLU A 68 19.86 -43.00 9.19
N VAL A 69 20.41 -42.74 8.01
CA VAL A 69 21.85 -42.75 7.75
C VAL A 69 22.29 -41.35 7.34
N ALA A 70 23.24 -40.77 8.07
CA ALA A 70 23.75 -39.44 7.81
C ALA A 70 25.28 -39.40 7.71
N TYR A 71 25.79 -38.85 6.61
CA TYR A 71 27.23 -38.57 6.41
C TYR A 71 27.59 -37.10 6.60
N HIS A 72 26.61 -36.19 6.69
CA HIS A 72 26.91 -34.76 6.83
C HIS A 72 27.67 -34.41 8.12
N LEU A 73 27.62 -35.28 9.14
CA LEU A 73 28.37 -35.15 10.39
C LEU A 73 29.71 -35.90 10.37
N SER A 74 29.98 -36.71 9.34
CA SER A 74 31.19 -37.51 9.25
C SER A 74 32.41 -36.65 8.93
N ASP A 75 33.57 -36.99 9.48
CA ASP A 75 34.85 -36.46 9.01
C ASP A 75 35.15 -37.00 7.59
N GLY A 76 35.56 -36.09 6.70
CA GLY A 76 35.91 -36.41 5.30
C GLY A 76 34.72 -36.57 4.34
N ASP A 77 35.04 -36.87 3.08
CA ASP A 77 34.09 -36.95 1.97
C ASP A 77 33.35 -38.29 1.91
N VAL A 78 32.22 -38.33 1.21
CA VAL A 78 31.51 -39.59 0.91
C VAL A 78 32.25 -40.28 -0.24
N THR A 79 32.88 -41.41 0.04
CA THR A 79 33.57 -42.25 -0.97
C THR A 79 32.65 -43.36 -1.48
N ASN A 80 33.03 -44.02 -2.58
CA ASN A 80 32.27 -45.15 -3.11
C ASN A 80 32.18 -46.29 -2.08
N GLU A 81 33.28 -46.59 -1.38
CA GLU A 81 33.30 -47.60 -0.31
C GLU A 81 32.27 -47.31 0.79
N ARG A 82 32.11 -46.04 1.17
CA ARG A 82 31.11 -45.62 2.18
C ARG A 82 29.69 -45.95 1.70
N LEU A 83 29.35 -45.67 0.46
CA LEU A 83 28.01 -45.91 -0.10
C LEU A 83 27.76 -47.39 -0.39
N GLU A 84 28.76 -48.10 -0.92
CA GLU A 84 28.69 -49.55 -1.17
C GLU A 84 28.46 -50.35 0.12
N ALA A 85 29.01 -49.88 1.25
CA ALA A 85 28.78 -50.49 2.56
C ALA A 85 27.31 -50.43 3.02
N LEU A 86 26.47 -49.58 2.41
CA LEU A 86 25.04 -49.48 2.72
C LEU A 86 24.19 -50.52 1.99
N ALA A 87 24.71 -51.20 0.96
CA ALA A 87 23.92 -52.13 0.15
C ALA A 87 23.21 -53.24 0.96
N PRO A 88 23.85 -53.87 1.98
CA PRO A 88 23.17 -54.85 2.83
C PRO A 88 22.02 -54.27 3.66
N LEU A 89 21.99 -52.94 3.84
CA LEU A 89 20.97 -52.22 4.62
C LEU A 89 19.82 -51.68 3.73
N SER A 90 19.79 -52.06 2.45
CA SER A 90 18.84 -51.55 1.45
C SER A 90 17.37 -51.60 1.86
N ARG A 91 16.96 -52.66 2.58
CA ARG A 91 15.57 -52.78 3.06
C ARG A 91 15.26 -51.92 4.30
N LEU A 92 16.28 -51.46 5.02
CA LEU A 92 16.14 -50.78 6.30
C LEU A 92 16.27 -49.26 6.18
N ILE A 93 17.08 -48.76 5.25
CA ILE A 93 17.34 -47.32 5.13
C ILE A 93 16.11 -46.61 4.52
N VAL A 94 15.56 -45.68 5.28
CA VAL A 94 14.41 -44.86 4.86
C VAL A 94 14.75 -43.37 4.77
N HIS A 95 15.71 -42.90 5.56
CA HIS A 95 16.24 -41.54 5.44
C HIS A 95 17.74 -41.60 5.14
N LEU A 96 18.18 -40.93 4.09
CA LEU A 96 19.58 -40.82 3.73
C LEU A 96 20.00 -39.36 3.59
N ASN A 97 21.03 -38.98 4.33
CA ASN A 97 21.52 -37.61 4.37
C ASN A 97 22.99 -37.49 3.94
N LEU A 98 23.16 -36.93 2.74
CA LEU A 98 24.45 -36.75 2.06
C LEU A 98 24.81 -35.27 1.87
N ARG A 99 24.08 -34.35 2.50
CA ARG A 99 24.27 -32.91 2.30
C ARG A 99 25.67 -32.43 2.66
N ASN A 100 26.10 -31.34 2.04
CA ASN A 100 27.39 -30.68 2.26
C ASN A 100 28.59 -31.61 2.07
N LYS A 101 28.45 -32.61 1.20
CA LYS A 101 29.53 -33.51 0.78
C LYS A 101 29.64 -33.46 -0.74
N PRO A 102 30.83 -33.63 -1.33
CA PRO A 102 31.02 -33.52 -2.77
C PRO A 102 30.54 -34.77 -3.53
N VAL A 103 29.31 -35.23 -3.24
CA VAL A 103 28.71 -36.41 -3.88
C VAL A 103 28.51 -36.15 -5.37
N THR A 104 28.99 -37.07 -6.20
CA THR A 104 28.88 -37.02 -7.66
C THR A 104 27.73 -37.88 -8.20
N ASP A 105 27.41 -37.72 -9.48
CA ASP A 105 26.39 -38.54 -10.16
C ASP A 105 26.74 -40.05 -10.13
N ASP A 106 28.02 -40.39 -10.37
CA ASP A 106 28.51 -41.78 -10.29
C ASP A 106 28.32 -42.39 -8.90
N GLN A 107 28.51 -41.59 -7.85
CA GLN A 107 28.30 -42.03 -6.48
C GLN A 107 26.82 -42.23 -6.16
N LEU A 108 25.95 -41.42 -6.74
CA LEU A 108 24.50 -41.56 -6.59
C LEU A 108 23.98 -42.85 -7.24
N ALA A 109 24.66 -43.37 -8.27
CA ALA A 109 24.34 -44.68 -8.86
C ALA A 109 24.47 -45.84 -7.85
N LEU A 110 25.34 -45.71 -6.85
CA LEU A 110 25.59 -46.74 -5.84
C LEU A 110 24.44 -46.90 -4.84
N ILE A 111 23.54 -45.92 -4.75
CA ILE A 111 22.39 -45.96 -3.82
C ILE A 111 21.06 -46.34 -4.50
N THR A 112 21.10 -46.72 -5.78
CA THR A 112 19.91 -47.12 -6.57
C THR A 112 19.15 -48.30 -5.97
N GLY A 113 19.82 -49.15 -5.19
CA GLY A 113 19.23 -50.31 -4.51
C GLY A 113 18.54 -49.98 -3.18
N LEU A 114 18.63 -48.75 -2.66
CA LEU A 114 18.01 -48.35 -1.39
C LEU A 114 16.51 -48.02 -1.59
N VAL A 115 15.74 -48.98 -2.08
CA VAL A 115 14.39 -48.79 -2.62
C VAL A 115 13.35 -48.26 -1.62
N ASN A 116 13.63 -48.36 -0.32
CA ASN A 116 12.76 -47.89 0.76
C ASN A 116 13.07 -46.45 1.21
N VAL A 117 14.05 -45.77 0.61
CA VAL A 117 14.38 -44.38 0.94
C VAL A 117 13.19 -43.48 0.62
N SER A 118 12.63 -42.86 1.66
CA SER A 118 11.54 -41.89 1.58
C SER A 118 12.01 -40.44 1.71
N LYS A 119 13.18 -40.20 2.31
CA LYS A 119 13.79 -38.86 2.39
C LYS A 119 15.25 -38.89 1.98
N LEU A 120 15.58 -38.08 0.98
CA LEU A 120 16.93 -37.95 0.45
C LEU A 120 17.39 -36.49 0.45
N HIS A 121 18.47 -36.24 1.18
CA HIS A 121 19.12 -34.94 1.31
C HIS A 121 20.41 -34.91 0.47
N LEU A 122 20.43 -34.09 -0.60
CA LEU A 122 21.55 -33.91 -1.54
C LEU A 122 21.99 -32.44 -1.60
N GLU A 123 21.66 -31.64 -0.59
CA GLU A 123 21.98 -30.23 -0.57
C GLU A 123 23.48 -29.98 -0.68
N LYS A 124 23.89 -29.02 -1.53
CA LYS A 124 25.29 -28.62 -1.72
C LYS A 124 26.21 -29.79 -2.06
N THR A 125 25.70 -30.70 -2.88
CA THR A 125 26.48 -31.78 -3.51
C THR A 125 26.86 -31.40 -4.95
N SER A 126 27.67 -32.24 -5.61
CA SER A 126 28.13 -32.01 -6.98
C SER A 126 27.22 -32.64 -8.04
N ILE A 127 26.00 -33.04 -7.66
CA ILE A 127 25.08 -33.71 -8.58
C ILE A 127 24.63 -32.77 -9.71
N THR A 128 24.31 -33.38 -10.85
CA THR A 128 23.74 -32.72 -12.03
C THR A 128 22.46 -33.42 -12.46
N ASP A 129 21.90 -33.02 -13.61
CA ASP A 129 20.77 -33.71 -14.22
C ASP A 129 21.05 -35.20 -14.43
N ALA A 130 22.30 -35.62 -14.70
CA ALA A 130 22.65 -37.03 -14.90
C ALA A 130 22.45 -37.85 -13.63
N GLY A 131 22.77 -37.31 -12.46
CA GLY A 131 22.55 -38.00 -11.18
C GLY A 131 21.08 -38.34 -10.93
N LEU A 132 20.16 -37.49 -11.39
CA LEU A 132 18.72 -37.72 -11.20
C LEU A 132 18.20 -38.97 -11.94
N ASP A 133 18.88 -39.44 -13.00
CA ASP A 133 18.52 -40.70 -13.67
C ASP A 133 18.63 -41.90 -12.71
N HIS A 134 19.56 -41.84 -11.77
CA HIS A 134 19.79 -42.92 -10.79
C HIS A 134 18.71 -42.97 -9.69
N LEU A 135 17.88 -41.95 -9.56
CA LEU A 135 16.83 -41.92 -8.55
C LEU A 135 15.55 -42.64 -8.99
N ALA A 136 15.39 -42.94 -10.28
CA ALA A 136 14.15 -43.47 -10.87
C ALA A 136 13.58 -44.73 -10.19
N ASN A 137 14.42 -45.53 -9.54
CA ASN A 137 14.04 -46.77 -8.84
C ASN A 137 13.61 -46.56 -7.38
N LEU A 138 13.82 -45.37 -6.81
CA LEU A 138 13.47 -45.05 -5.42
C LEU A 138 11.97 -44.71 -5.32
N LYS A 139 11.10 -45.69 -5.58
CA LYS A 139 9.64 -45.49 -5.67
C LYS A 139 8.99 -45.04 -4.36
N ALA A 140 9.66 -45.24 -3.23
CA ALA A 140 9.21 -44.75 -1.92
C ALA A 140 9.60 -43.29 -1.63
N LEU A 141 10.37 -42.64 -2.52
CA LEU A 141 10.91 -41.30 -2.26
C LEU A 141 9.80 -40.26 -2.20
N GLU A 142 9.59 -39.67 -1.02
CA GLU A 142 8.58 -38.62 -0.78
C GLU A 142 9.19 -37.22 -0.69
N TYR A 143 10.44 -37.14 -0.24
CA TYR A 143 11.17 -35.89 -0.02
C TYR A 143 12.52 -35.96 -0.73
N LEU A 144 12.74 -35.01 -1.63
CA LEU A 144 14.02 -34.81 -2.30
C LEU A 144 14.47 -33.36 -2.14
N ASN A 145 15.68 -33.17 -1.64
CA ASN A 145 16.29 -31.84 -1.57
C ASN A 145 17.57 -31.77 -2.38
N VAL A 146 17.55 -30.95 -3.44
CA VAL A 146 18.67 -30.70 -4.35
C VAL A 146 19.17 -29.25 -4.24
N TYR A 147 18.93 -28.59 -3.11
CA TYR A 147 19.36 -27.21 -2.86
C TYR A 147 20.85 -27.02 -3.14
N GLY A 148 21.22 -25.97 -3.89
CA GLY A 148 22.62 -25.63 -4.12
C GLY A 148 23.38 -26.63 -4.99
N THR A 149 22.69 -27.32 -5.91
CA THR A 149 23.26 -28.27 -6.87
C THR A 149 23.18 -27.73 -8.30
N LYS A 150 23.74 -28.46 -9.28
CA LYS A 150 23.74 -28.06 -10.70
C LYS A 150 22.59 -28.68 -11.50
N VAL A 151 21.48 -28.99 -10.83
CA VAL A 151 20.27 -29.46 -11.48
C VAL A 151 19.65 -28.31 -12.27
N THR A 152 19.23 -28.60 -13.51
CA THR A 152 18.60 -27.66 -14.44
C THR A 152 17.16 -28.11 -14.75
N ASN A 153 16.46 -27.34 -15.58
CA ASN A 153 15.15 -27.73 -16.12
C ASN A 153 15.16 -29.12 -16.79
N ALA A 154 16.28 -29.54 -17.40
CA ALA A 154 16.39 -30.83 -18.08
C ALA A 154 16.42 -32.03 -17.12
N GLY A 155 16.76 -31.80 -15.84
CA GLY A 155 16.75 -32.83 -14.81
C GLY A 155 15.35 -33.16 -14.29
N LEU A 156 14.45 -32.18 -14.22
CA LEU A 156 13.13 -32.36 -13.59
C LEU A 156 12.30 -33.52 -14.20
N PRO A 157 12.18 -33.69 -15.53
CA PRO A 157 11.40 -34.78 -16.11
C PRO A 157 11.86 -36.19 -15.69
N LYS A 158 13.11 -36.34 -15.25
CA LYS A 158 13.66 -37.62 -14.77
C LYS A 158 13.00 -38.07 -13.46
N LEU A 159 12.46 -37.11 -12.70
CA LEU A 159 11.74 -37.36 -11.45
C LEU A 159 10.28 -37.76 -11.68
N ASN A 160 9.75 -37.70 -12.90
CA ASN A 160 8.35 -38.07 -13.21
C ASN A 160 8.02 -39.53 -12.88
N SER A 161 9.03 -40.38 -12.74
CA SER A 161 8.85 -41.79 -12.39
C SER A 161 8.73 -42.03 -10.87
N LEU A 162 8.86 -40.98 -10.05
CA LEU A 162 8.82 -41.06 -8.58
C LEU A 162 7.38 -40.83 -8.10
N ASP A 163 6.55 -41.87 -8.20
CA ASP A 163 5.11 -41.80 -7.94
C ASP A 163 4.74 -41.35 -6.51
N SER A 164 5.66 -41.53 -5.54
CA SER A 164 5.46 -41.14 -4.14
C SER A 164 6.01 -39.75 -3.81
N LEU A 165 6.63 -39.04 -4.75
CA LEU A 165 7.28 -37.76 -4.47
C LEU A 165 6.23 -36.72 -4.06
N LYS A 166 6.44 -36.08 -2.91
CA LYS A 166 5.54 -35.06 -2.35
C LYS A 166 6.20 -33.71 -2.24
N LYS A 167 7.52 -33.68 -1.99
CA LYS A 167 8.27 -32.44 -1.76
C LYS A 167 9.59 -32.46 -2.53
N LEU A 168 9.79 -31.42 -3.33
CA LEU A 168 11.03 -31.18 -4.07
C LEU A 168 11.57 -29.79 -3.74
N TYR A 169 12.79 -29.72 -3.22
CA TYR A 169 13.46 -28.46 -2.89
C TYR A 169 14.52 -28.14 -3.94
N ILE A 170 14.40 -26.98 -4.60
CA ILE A 170 15.22 -26.57 -5.76
C ILE A 170 15.92 -25.22 -5.56
N TRP A 171 15.94 -24.68 -4.34
CA TRP A 171 16.65 -23.43 -4.03
C TRP A 171 18.10 -23.47 -4.53
N GLU A 172 18.64 -22.34 -5.01
CA GLU A 172 20.03 -22.25 -5.52
C GLU A 172 20.41 -23.33 -6.56
N THR A 173 19.46 -23.77 -7.37
CA THR A 173 19.71 -24.59 -8.57
C THR A 173 19.61 -23.73 -9.84
N GLU A 174 19.80 -24.35 -11.01
CA GLU A 174 19.59 -23.71 -12.32
C GLU A 174 18.17 -23.98 -12.87
N VAL A 175 17.26 -24.51 -12.05
CA VAL A 175 15.84 -24.66 -12.38
C VAL A 175 15.15 -23.30 -12.35
N ASN A 176 14.45 -22.97 -13.42
CA ASN A 176 13.71 -21.71 -13.56
C ASN A 176 12.19 -21.92 -13.63
N TYR A 177 11.44 -20.82 -13.79
CA TYR A 177 9.98 -20.85 -13.88
C TYR A 177 9.46 -21.82 -14.94
N ASP A 178 10.06 -21.88 -16.13
CA ASP A 178 9.56 -22.73 -17.22
C ASP A 178 9.71 -24.21 -16.88
N GLY A 179 10.82 -24.58 -16.23
CA GLY A 179 11.04 -25.94 -15.73
C GLY A 179 10.04 -26.33 -14.65
N VAL A 180 9.85 -25.47 -13.65
CA VAL A 180 8.87 -25.70 -12.57
C VAL A 180 7.45 -25.83 -13.14
N LYS A 181 7.06 -24.92 -14.04
CA LYS A 181 5.75 -24.95 -14.69
C LYS A 181 5.50 -26.27 -15.41
N ALA A 182 6.44 -26.68 -16.27
CA ALA A 182 6.33 -27.94 -17.01
C ALA A 182 6.28 -29.16 -16.07
N PHE A 183 7.04 -29.14 -14.97
CA PHE A 183 7.06 -30.25 -14.01
C PHE A 183 5.77 -30.33 -13.19
N ILE A 184 5.18 -29.20 -12.78
CA ILE A 184 3.88 -29.17 -12.09
C ILE A 184 2.76 -29.66 -13.02
N GLU A 185 2.80 -29.31 -14.31
CA GLU A 185 1.82 -29.81 -15.29
C GLU A 185 1.84 -31.34 -15.41
N ALA A 186 3.02 -31.96 -15.27
CA ALA A 186 3.17 -33.41 -15.26
C ALA A 186 2.91 -34.05 -13.88
N ASN A 187 3.20 -33.34 -12.79
CA ASN A 187 3.16 -33.85 -11.42
C ASN A 187 2.47 -32.86 -10.47
N PRO A 188 1.13 -32.71 -10.57
CA PRO A 188 0.40 -31.67 -9.84
C PRO A 188 0.38 -31.86 -8.31
N GLU A 189 0.63 -33.08 -7.83
CA GLU A 189 0.66 -33.42 -6.40
C GLU A 189 2.00 -33.07 -5.72
N VAL A 190 3.06 -32.80 -6.50
CA VAL A 190 4.40 -32.52 -5.95
C VAL A 190 4.51 -31.06 -5.54
N ALA A 191 4.75 -30.80 -4.25
CA ALA A 191 5.06 -29.47 -3.76
C ALA A 191 6.53 -29.10 -4.04
N ILE A 192 6.74 -28.12 -4.92
CA ILE A 192 8.07 -27.60 -5.27
C ILE A 192 8.37 -26.35 -4.44
N ILE A 193 9.57 -26.30 -3.88
CA ILE A 193 10.00 -25.28 -2.93
C ILE A 193 11.35 -24.69 -3.40
N PRO A 194 11.42 -23.40 -3.77
CA PRO A 194 10.35 -22.41 -3.79
C PRO A 194 9.34 -22.67 -4.91
N ASN A 195 8.12 -22.16 -4.74
CA ASN A 195 7.10 -22.26 -5.77
C ASN A 195 7.24 -21.08 -6.75
N LEU A 196 8.12 -21.25 -7.74
CA LEU A 196 8.42 -20.23 -8.74
C LEU A 196 7.20 -19.81 -9.57
N VAL A 197 6.20 -20.70 -9.74
CA VAL A 197 5.00 -20.39 -10.53
C VAL A 197 4.13 -19.38 -9.80
N VAL A 198 3.77 -19.68 -8.54
CA VAL A 198 2.96 -18.77 -7.72
C VAL A 198 3.67 -17.44 -7.49
N GLU A 199 4.99 -17.47 -7.24
CA GLU A 199 5.78 -16.25 -7.06
C GLU A 199 5.77 -15.37 -8.31
N ARG A 200 5.89 -15.96 -9.50
CA ARG A 200 5.83 -15.21 -10.76
C ARG A 200 4.43 -14.68 -11.05
N GLU A 201 3.38 -15.46 -10.82
CA GLU A 201 1.99 -15.02 -11.00
C GLU A 201 1.65 -13.83 -10.10
N GLN A 202 2.03 -13.90 -8.82
CA GLN A 202 1.86 -12.79 -7.88
C GLN A 202 2.64 -11.55 -8.31
N LEU A 203 3.86 -11.73 -8.84
CA LEU A 203 4.67 -10.64 -9.34
C LEU A 203 4.05 -9.96 -10.57
N LEU A 204 3.54 -10.75 -11.53
CA LEU A 204 2.83 -10.24 -12.71
C LEU A 204 1.55 -9.49 -12.32
N ALA A 205 0.77 -10.02 -11.37
CA ALA A 205 -0.40 -9.32 -10.84
C ALA A 205 -0.03 -7.97 -10.21
N LYS A 206 1.08 -7.93 -9.45
CA LYS A 206 1.60 -6.69 -8.86
C LYS A 206 2.06 -5.69 -9.91
N ILE A 207 2.75 -6.15 -10.96
CA ILE A 207 3.14 -5.31 -12.11
C ILE A 207 1.90 -4.66 -12.73
N GLU A 208 0.84 -5.43 -12.97
CA GLU A 208 -0.37 -4.90 -13.59
C GLU A 208 -1.08 -3.87 -12.69
N ALA A 209 -1.19 -4.14 -11.39
CA ALA A 209 -1.70 -3.16 -10.43
C ALA A 209 -0.87 -1.86 -10.43
N THR A 210 0.46 -1.96 -10.40
CA THR A 210 1.34 -0.78 -10.43
C THR A 210 1.27 -0.02 -11.75
N LYS A 211 1.03 -0.68 -12.90
CA LYS A 211 0.76 0.02 -14.18
C LYS A 211 -0.50 0.87 -14.09
N GLN A 212 -1.56 0.36 -13.46
CA GLN A 212 -2.81 1.10 -13.27
C GLN A 212 -2.59 2.29 -12.33
N GLU A 213 -1.85 2.11 -11.23
CA GLU A 213 -1.46 3.20 -10.34
C GLU A 213 -0.64 4.27 -11.06
N LYS A 214 0.30 3.87 -11.93
CA LYS A 214 1.10 4.79 -12.75
C LYS A 214 0.19 5.59 -13.69
N ALA A 215 -0.70 4.93 -14.42
CA ALA A 215 -1.63 5.58 -15.34
C ALA A 215 -2.55 6.58 -14.59
N ALA A 216 -3.01 6.23 -13.39
CA ALA A 216 -3.78 7.13 -12.54
C ALA A 216 -2.94 8.35 -12.09
N ALA A 217 -1.67 8.15 -11.74
CA ALA A 217 -0.76 9.23 -11.38
C ALA A 217 -0.45 10.16 -12.57
N GLU A 218 -0.27 9.62 -13.77
CA GLU A 218 -0.10 10.39 -15.01
C GLU A 218 -1.34 11.26 -15.29
N MET A 219 -2.53 10.67 -15.20
CA MET A 219 -3.79 11.40 -15.38
C MET A 219 -3.95 12.52 -14.35
N LYS A 220 -3.65 12.24 -13.07
CA LYS A 220 -3.73 13.25 -12.00
C LYS A 220 -2.71 14.38 -12.21
N LEU A 221 -1.50 14.07 -12.67
CA LEU A 221 -0.50 15.09 -12.99
C LEU A 221 -0.97 15.96 -14.16
N ALA A 222 -1.55 15.38 -15.21
CA ALA A 222 -2.09 16.12 -16.34
C ALA A 222 -3.26 17.03 -15.94
N GLU A 223 -4.18 16.54 -15.10
CA GLU A 223 -5.27 17.33 -14.53
C GLU A 223 -4.74 18.51 -13.70
N ASN A 224 -3.83 18.24 -12.76
CA ASN A 224 -3.24 19.28 -11.90
C ASN A 224 -2.48 20.33 -12.73
N THR A 225 -1.76 19.92 -13.78
CA THR A 225 -1.05 20.84 -14.68
C THR A 225 -2.03 21.76 -15.40
N THR A 226 -3.14 21.20 -15.90
CA THR A 226 -4.21 21.99 -16.56
C THR A 226 -4.85 22.98 -15.59
N GLN A 227 -5.15 22.54 -14.36
CA GLN A 227 -5.70 23.41 -13.33
C GLN A 227 -4.70 24.50 -12.90
N LEU A 228 -3.41 24.17 -12.83
CA LEU A 228 -2.35 25.10 -12.50
C LEU A 228 -2.22 26.20 -13.55
N GLU A 229 -2.22 25.86 -14.84
CA GLU A 229 -2.21 26.83 -15.95
C GLU A 229 -3.44 27.75 -15.89
N ALA A 230 -4.63 27.18 -15.65
CA ALA A 230 -5.85 27.96 -15.48
C ALA A 230 -5.79 28.90 -14.27
N ALA A 231 -5.27 28.43 -13.13
CA ALA A 231 -5.11 29.22 -11.91
C ALA A 231 -4.06 30.33 -12.06
N GLN A 232 -2.98 30.09 -12.82
CA GLN A 232 -2.01 31.11 -13.18
C GLN A 232 -2.68 32.24 -13.98
N ALA A 233 -3.42 31.88 -15.04
CA ALA A 233 -4.14 32.85 -15.85
C ALA A 233 -5.18 33.64 -15.03
N ALA A 234 -5.93 32.96 -14.16
CA ALA A 234 -6.91 33.59 -13.28
C ALA A 234 -6.25 34.56 -12.28
N THR A 235 -5.10 34.19 -11.72
CA THR A 235 -4.32 35.04 -10.82
C THR A 235 -3.82 36.29 -11.53
N THR A 236 -3.25 36.15 -12.75
CA THR A 236 -2.82 37.29 -13.56
C THR A 236 -3.99 38.23 -13.86
N ALA A 237 -5.15 37.71 -14.24
CA ALA A 237 -6.33 38.50 -14.51
C ALA A 237 -6.85 39.23 -13.25
N ALA A 238 -6.91 38.55 -12.10
CA ALA A 238 -7.37 39.12 -10.85
C ALA A 238 -6.42 40.21 -10.32
N THR A 239 -5.10 40.02 -10.45
CA THR A 239 -4.10 41.03 -10.10
C THR A 239 -4.23 42.27 -10.99
N ALA A 240 -4.39 42.09 -12.31
CA ALA A 240 -4.59 43.21 -13.23
C ALA A 240 -5.90 43.99 -12.92
N GLU A 241 -6.97 43.28 -12.56
CA GLU A 241 -8.24 43.88 -12.12
C GLU A 241 -8.07 44.68 -10.82
N ALA A 242 -7.34 44.14 -9.84
CA ALA A 242 -7.04 44.82 -8.59
C ALA A 242 -6.18 46.08 -8.80
N GLU A 243 -5.16 46.01 -9.65
CA GLU A 243 -4.33 47.18 -10.00
C GLU A 243 -5.14 48.27 -10.73
N ALA A 244 -6.00 47.87 -11.67
CA ALA A 244 -6.84 48.80 -12.42
C ALA A 244 -7.87 49.50 -11.52
N THR A 245 -8.53 48.75 -10.62
CA THR A 245 -9.52 49.31 -9.67
C THR A 245 -8.87 50.17 -8.59
N ALA A 246 -7.67 49.82 -8.12
CA ALA A 246 -6.89 50.66 -7.20
C ALA A 246 -6.50 52.01 -7.83
N LYS A 247 -6.07 51.98 -9.11
CA LYS A 247 -5.79 53.20 -9.87
C LYS A 247 -7.06 54.05 -10.06
N ALA A 248 -8.17 53.43 -10.48
CA ALA A 248 -9.44 54.14 -10.64
C ALA A 248 -9.96 54.76 -9.34
N THR A 249 -9.76 54.08 -8.20
CA THR A 249 -10.10 54.61 -6.88
C THR A 249 -9.26 55.83 -6.54
N THR A 250 -7.96 55.79 -6.82
CA THR A 250 -7.04 56.92 -6.60
C THR A 250 -7.46 58.14 -7.43
N ASP A 251 -7.83 57.91 -8.70
CA ASP A 251 -8.32 58.97 -9.60
C ASP A 251 -9.65 59.56 -9.10
N LYS A 252 -10.56 58.72 -8.57
CA LYS A 252 -11.84 59.15 -7.99
C LYS A 252 -11.67 59.90 -6.67
N GLU A 253 -10.75 59.47 -5.81
CA GLU A 253 -10.41 60.18 -4.56
C GLU A 253 -9.82 61.56 -4.85
N ALA A 254 -8.97 61.69 -5.87
CA ALA A 254 -8.47 62.99 -6.33
C ALA A 254 -9.60 63.90 -6.83
N GLN A 255 -10.53 63.38 -7.64
CA GLN A 255 -11.71 64.13 -8.10
C GLN A 255 -12.62 64.55 -6.95
N ASN A 256 -12.85 63.67 -5.97
CA ASN A 256 -13.66 63.95 -4.79
C ASN A 256 -13.04 65.06 -3.94
N LYS A 257 -11.71 65.02 -3.74
CA LYS A 257 -10.99 66.08 -3.04
C LYS A 257 -11.17 67.44 -3.73
N THR A 258 -10.96 67.51 -5.05
CA THR A 258 -11.15 68.75 -5.81
C THR A 258 -12.60 69.24 -5.78
N ALA A 259 -13.58 68.33 -5.87
CA ALA A 259 -14.99 68.67 -5.80
C ALA A 259 -15.41 69.19 -4.42
N ALA A 260 -14.88 68.59 -3.34
CA ALA A 260 -15.11 69.02 -1.97
C ALA A 260 -14.52 70.42 -1.71
N GLU A 261 -13.30 70.70 -2.19
CA GLU A 261 -12.68 72.02 -2.11
C GLU A 261 -13.48 73.08 -2.88
N ALA A 262 -14.00 72.74 -4.06
CA ALA A 262 -14.86 73.62 -4.86
C ALA A 262 -16.23 73.87 -4.21
N ALA A 263 -16.83 72.86 -3.58
CA ALA A 263 -18.07 72.98 -2.82
C ALA A 263 -17.88 73.83 -1.57
N ALA A 264 -16.79 73.64 -0.82
CA ALA A 264 -16.44 74.47 0.33
C ALA A 264 -16.22 75.93 -0.06
N THR A 265 -15.55 76.19 -1.18
CA THR A 265 -15.36 77.54 -1.73
C THR A 265 -16.68 78.18 -2.15
N ALA A 266 -17.57 77.43 -2.81
CA ALA A 266 -18.90 77.92 -3.19
C ALA A 266 -19.77 78.22 -1.96
N GLN A 267 -19.68 77.39 -0.92
CA GLN A 267 -20.38 77.61 0.34
C GLN A 267 -19.85 78.83 1.10
N ALA A 268 -18.53 79.02 1.13
CA ALA A 268 -17.90 80.21 1.71
C ALA A 268 -18.29 81.50 0.95
N ALA A 269 -18.34 81.44 -0.39
CA ALA A 269 -18.80 82.56 -1.22
C ALA A 269 -20.29 82.86 -0.99
N ALA A 270 -21.14 81.84 -0.87
CA ALA A 270 -22.54 82.01 -0.52
C ALA A 270 -22.71 82.64 0.86
N GLN A 271 -21.94 82.19 1.86
CA GLN A 271 -21.92 82.78 3.21
C GLN A 271 -21.44 84.23 3.23
N ALA A 272 -20.40 84.55 2.45
CA ALA A 272 -19.93 85.92 2.29
C ALA A 272 -20.98 86.82 1.63
N ALA A 273 -21.70 86.31 0.62
CA ALA A 273 -22.79 87.04 -0.04
C ALA A 273 -23.98 87.27 0.90
N ILE A 274 -24.32 86.31 1.77
CA ILE A 274 -25.34 86.49 2.83
C ILE A 274 -24.90 87.59 3.77
N LYS A 275 -23.66 87.52 4.28
CA LYS A 275 -23.14 88.52 5.21
C LYS A 275 -23.15 89.92 4.59
N ALA A 276 -22.77 90.05 3.32
CA ALA A 276 -22.82 91.30 2.58
C ALA A 276 -24.26 91.80 2.36
N ALA A 277 -25.20 90.90 2.08
CA ALA A 277 -26.62 91.24 1.95
C ALA A 277 -27.25 91.66 3.29
N GLU A 278 -26.88 91.00 4.39
CA GLU A 278 -27.27 91.37 5.76
C GLU A 278 -26.68 92.73 6.16
N GLU A 279 -25.42 93.02 5.80
CA GLU A 279 -24.81 94.34 6.01
C GLU A 279 -25.46 95.43 5.15
N ALA A 280 -25.78 95.14 3.89
CA ALA A 280 -26.53 96.06 3.03
C ALA A 280 -27.95 96.32 3.57
N GLN A 281 -28.63 95.30 4.09
CA GLN A 281 -29.92 95.45 4.76
C GLN A 281 -29.78 96.30 6.03
N LYS A 282 -28.76 96.07 6.85
CA LYS A 282 -28.47 96.86 8.05
C LYS A 282 -28.17 98.33 7.74
N GLN A 283 -27.52 98.61 6.60
CA GLN A 283 -27.30 99.98 6.10
C GLN A 283 -28.59 100.60 5.56
N ALA A 284 -29.45 99.83 4.89
CA ALA A 284 -30.77 100.27 4.46
C ALA A 284 -31.68 100.58 5.67
N ASP A 285 -31.63 99.77 6.72
CA ASP A 285 -32.37 99.98 7.97
C ASP A 285 -31.82 101.20 8.76
N ALA A 286 -30.51 101.46 8.72
CA ALA A 286 -29.90 102.66 9.30
C ALA A 286 -30.28 103.94 8.51
N ALA A 287 -30.36 103.85 7.18
CA ALA A 287 -30.87 104.93 6.32
C ALA A 287 -32.37 105.16 6.54
N ALA A 288 -33.15 104.10 6.76
CA ALA A 288 -34.56 104.19 7.15
C ALA A 288 -34.71 104.81 8.55
N GLN A 289 -33.86 104.47 9.53
CA GLN A 289 -33.85 105.09 10.86
C GLN A 289 -33.46 106.58 10.83
N ALA A 290 -32.54 106.99 9.94
CA ALA A 290 -32.24 108.40 9.70
C ALA A 290 -33.43 109.16 9.07
N ALA A 291 -34.23 108.50 8.23
CA ALA A 291 -35.47 109.05 7.69
C ALA A 291 -36.62 109.10 8.72
N ILE A 292 -36.68 108.13 9.65
CA ILE A 292 -37.68 108.06 10.73
C ILE A 292 -37.49 109.20 11.76
N ALA A 293 -36.27 109.72 11.96
CA ALA A 293 -36.04 110.91 12.79
C ALA A 293 -36.63 112.21 12.21
N ALA A 294 -36.99 112.24 10.92
CA ALA A 294 -37.62 113.38 10.26
C ALA A 294 -39.17 113.30 10.21
N ILE A 295 -39.77 112.14 10.52
CA ILE A 295 -41.22 111.89 10.35
C ILE A 295 -41.82 111.30 11.64
N HIS A 296 -41.66 112.01 12.75
CA HIS A 296 -42.37 111.71 14.01
C HIS A 296 -43.31 112.86 14.44
N LYS A 297 -44.16 113.29 13.50
CA LYS A 297 -45.44 114.01 13.76
C LYS A 297 -46.52 113.58 12.77
N ALA A 298 -46.83 112.28 12.70
CA ALA A 298 -48.14 111.75 12.30
C ALA A 298 -48.14 110.22 12.46
N GLN A 299 -49.23 109.70 13.00
CA GLN A 299 -49.37 108.40 13.63
C GLN A 299 -49.53 107.20 12.66
N GLU A 300 -48.98 106.07 13.11
CA GLU A 300 -49.49 104.70 13.05
C GLU A 300 -50.83 104.42 12.33
N THR A 301 -50.80 103.64 11.23
CA THR A 301 -51.34 102.26 11.14
C THR A 301 -51.33 101.74 9.69
N ALA A 302 -50.34 100.91 9.34
CA ALA A 302 -50.50 99.76 8.43
C ALA A 302 -49.30 98.83 8.61
N LYS A 303 -49.57 97.72 9.27
CA LYS A 303 -48.61 96.70 9.72
C LYS A 303 -48.37 95.67 8.60
N ALA A 304 -47.09 95.39 8.38
CA ALA A 304 -46.49 94.12 7.94
C ALA A 304 -46.92 93.49 6.60
N ALA A 305 -45.99 93.49 5.63
CA ALA A 305 -45.26 92.29 5.21
C ALA A 305 -44.45 92.62 3.93
N ALA A 306 -43.28 93.22 4.12
CA ALA A 306 -42.22 93.22 3.12
C ALA A 306 -41.17 92.16 3.51
N LEU A 307 -40.51 91.60 2.50
CA LEU A 307 -39.23 90.89 2.60
C LEU A 307 -39.22 89.52 3.31
N THR A 308 -39.61 88.46 2.61
CA THR A 308 -39.08 87.10 2.85
C THR A 308 -39.07 86.30 1.54
N GLY A 309 -38.22 86.67 0.59
CA GLY A 309 -38.12 85.93 -0.67
C GLY A 309 -36.79 85.97 -1.42
N LEU A 310 -35.77 86.68 -0.95
CA LEU A 310 -34.56 86.93 -1.77
C LEU A 310 -33.24 86.39 -1.20
N SER A 311 -33.20 85.85 0.02
CA SER A 311 -31.94 85.29 0.57
C SER A 311 -31.86 83.76 0.54
N ALA A 312 -32.98 83.03 0.47
CA ALA A 312 -33.00 81.56 0.53
C ALA A 312 -33.11 80.87 -0.85
N GLU A 313 -33.84 81.43 -1.82
CA GLU A 313 -34.02 80.81 -3.15
C GLU A 313 -32.73 80.87 -4.00
N ASN A 314 -32.00 81.99 -3.93
CA ASN A 314 -30.70 82.17 -4.61
C ASN A 314 -29.57 81.31 -4.01
N GLN A 315 -29.67 80.90 -2.74
CA GLN A 315 -28.75 79.92 -2.14
C GLN A 315 -28.90 78.54 -2.78
N LYS A 316 -30.14 78.12 -3.04
CA LYS A 316 -30.45 76.80 -3.58
C LYS A 316 -30.05 76.70 -5.06
N GLN A 317 -30.23 77.75 -5.86
CA GLN A 317 -29.91 77.69 -7.29
C GLN A 317 -28.41 77.78 -7.65
N ALA A 318 -27.58 78.47 -6.85
CA ALA A 318 -26.15 78.61 -7.15
C ALA A 318 -25.25 77.55 -6.48
N ALA A 319 -25.61 77.05 -5.29
CA ALA A 319 -24.82 76.06 -4.54
C ALA A 319 -25.29 74.61 -4.71
N ALA A 320 -26.60 74.36 -4.95
CA ALA A 320 -27.11 73.00 -5.08
C ALA A 320 -26.50 72.19 -6.24
N PRO A 321 -26.21 72.74 -7.44
CA PRO A 321 -25.63 71.94 -8.52
C PRO A 321 -24.23 71.42 -8.17
N LYS A 322 -23.44 72.21 -7.41
CA LYS A 322 -22.09 71.85 -6.98
C LYS A 322 -22.11 70.90 -5.77
N GLN A 323 -23.08 71.03 -4.86
CA GLN A 323 -23.25 70.10 -3.74
C GLN A 323 -23.79 68.74 -4.19
N GLU A 324 -24.74 68.71 -5.14
CA GLU A 324 -25.28 67.47 -5.73
C GLU A 324 -24.21 66.74 -6.55
N ALA A 325 -23.38 67.48 -7.31
CA ALA A 325 -22.22 66.92 -7.99
C ALA A 325 -21.18 66.35 -7.02
N ALA A 326 -20.89 67.04 -5.90
CA ALA A 326 -19.97 66.54 -4.88
C ALA A 326 -20.50 65.27 -4.18
N GLN A 327 -21.80 65.19 -3.88
CA GLN A 327 -22.42 63.99 -3.30
C GLN A 327 -22.39 62.80 -4.27
N LYS A 328 -22.64 63.02 -5.56
CA LYS A 328 -22.54 61.98 -6.59
C LYS A 328 -21.11 61.45 -6.73
N ILE A 329 -20.10 62.32 -6.71
CA ILE A 329 -18.69 61.93 -6.77
C ILE A 329 -18.27 61.17 -5.50
N LEU A 330 -18.78 61.55 -4.33
CA LEU A 330 -18.55 60.82 -3.08
C LEU A 330 -19.12 59.40 -3.15
N ALA A 331 -20.36 59.23 -3.60
CA ALA A 331 -20.98 57.92 -3.78
C ALA A 331 -20.24 57.05 -4.82
N GLU A 332 -19.79 57.65 -5.92
CA GLU A 332 -18.94 56.97 -6.92
C GLU A 332 -17.57 56.57 -6.34
N THR A 333 -17.02 57.35 -5.40
CA THR A 333 -15.73 57.05 -4.74
C THR A 333 -15.87 55.92 -3.73
N GLU A 334 -16.95 55.90 -2.93
CA GLU A 334 -17.22 54.78 -2.02
C GLU A 334 -17.49 53.47 -2.77
N ALA A 335 -18.23 53.54 -3.89
CA ALA A 335 -18.43 52.40 -4.77
C ALA A 335 -17.10 51.91 -5.41
N ALA A 336 -16.23 52.82 -5.84
CA ALA A 336 -14.90 52.48 -6.36
C ALA A 336 -14.03 51.79 -5.29
N LYS A 337 -14.05 52.29 -4.06
CA LYS A 337 -13.33 51.70 -2.92
C LYS A 337 -13.83 50.30 -2.58
N ALA A 338 -15.15 50.08 -2.57
CA ALA A 338 -15.73 48.76 -2.38
C ALA A 338 -15.35 47.78 -3.51
N ALA A 339 -15.34 48.25 -4.76
CA ALA A 339 -14.89 47.45 -5.90
C ALA A 339 -13.39 47.10 -5.82
N SER A 340 -12.55 48.04 -5.40
CA SER A 340 -11.11 47.81 -5.20
C SER A 340 -10.83 46.79 -4.10
N GLU A 341 -11.57 46.82 -2.99
CA GLU A 341 -11.42 45.84 -1.91
C GLU A 341 -11.88 44.45 -2.35
N ALA A 342 -13.01 44.36 -3.07
CA ALA A 342 -13.50 43.10 -3.63
C ALA A 342 -12.50 42.49 -4.63
N ALA A 343 -11.89 43.31 -5.49
CA ALA A 343 -10.87 42.86 -6.44
C ALA A 343 -9.60 42.36 -5.74
N LYS A 344 -9.18 43.02 -4.65
CA LYS A 344 -8.04 42.58 -3.83
C LYS A 344 -8.29 41.22 -3.18
N VAL A 345 -9.46 41.02 -2.55
CA VAL A 345 -9.83 39.74 -1.93
C VAL A 345 -9.86 38.61 -2.97
N LYS A 346 -10.37 38.90 -4.17
CA LYS A 346 -10.36 37.95 -5.30
C LYS A 346 -8.95 37.58 -5.75
N ALA A 347 -8.03 38.56 -5.83
CA ALA A 347 -6.63 38.32 -6.18
C ALA A 347 -5.90 37.48 -5.11
N GLU A 348 -6.13 37.76 -3.82
CA GLU A 348 -5.57 36.96 -2.71
C GLU A 348 -6.10 35.51 -2.71
N ALA A 349 -7.39 35.32 -2.98
CA ALA A 349 -7.99 33.99 -3.10
C ALA A 349 -7.42 33.20 -4.29
N ALA A 350 -7.26 33.84 -5.45
CA ALA A 350 -6.65 33.22 -6.63
C ALA A 350 -5.19 32.83 -6.38
N ALA A 351 -4.41 33.70 -5.72
CA ALA A 351 -3.01 33.41 -5.37
C ALA A 351 -2.88 32.23 -4.40
N LYS A 352 -3.79 32.11 -3.42
CA LYS A 352 -3.83 30.96 -2.50
C LYS A 352 -4.14 29.65 -3.23
N GLN A 353 -5.14 29.68 -4.11
CA GLN A 353 -5.51 28.50 -4.93
C GLN A 353 -4.37 28.08 -5.85
N LEU A 354 -3.65 29.04 -6.44
CA LEU A 354 -2.47 28.78 -7.26
C LEU A 354 -1.38 28.07 -6.45
N GLU A 355 -1.10 28.51 -5.24
CA GLU A 355 -0.07 27.88 -4.40
C GLU A 355 -0.45 26.46 -3.96
N GLU A 356 -1.72 26.23 -3.62
CA GLU A 356 -2.23 24.90 -3.30
C GLU A 356 -2.09 23.93 -4.49
N LEU A 357 -2.43 24.38 -5.70
CA LEU A 357 -2.27 23.58 -6.91
C LEU A 357 -0.82 23.27 -7.25
N LYS A 358 0.13 24.18 -6.97
CA LYS A 358 1.57 23.89 -7.15
C LYS A 358 2.00 22.73 -6.24
N VAL A 359 1.61 22.76 -4.97
CA VAL A 359 1.94 21.70 -4.01
C VAL A 359 1.35 20.37 -4.49
N GLN A 360 0.08 20.35 -4.87
CA GLN A 360 -0.58 19.14 -5.39
C GLN A 360 0.05 18.61 -6.69
N THR A 361 0.53 19.50 -7.56
CA THR A 361 1.23 19.14 -8.80
C THR A 361 2.58 18.48 -8.51
N GLU A 362 3.36 19.06 -7.59
CA GLU A 362 4.64 18.49 -7.17
C GLU A 362 4.49 17.15 -6.45
N GLU A 363 3.45 16.99 -5.62
CA GLU A 363 3.11 15.70 -5.01
C GLU A 363 2.75 14.64 -6.05
N ALA A 364 1.90 15.00 -7.04
CA ALA A 364 1.53 14.10 -8.12
C ALA A 364 2.76 13.67 -8.95
N LYS A 365 3.70 14.58 -9.20
CA LYS A 365 4.96 14.29 -9.89
C LYS A 365 5.84 13.31 -9.11
N LYS A 366 6.00 13.52 -7.80
CA LYS A 366 6.75 12.59 -6.93
C LYS A 366 6.10 11.20 -6.89
N GLN A 367 4.77 11.14 -6.84
CA GLN A 367 4.04 9.88 -6.88
C GLN A 367 4.29 9.15 -8.20
N LEU A 368 4.26 9.85 -9.34
CA LEU A 368 4.54 9.28 -10.65
C LEU A 368 5.97 8.72 -10.74
N GLU A 369 6.96 9.48 -10.27
CA GLU A 369 8.36 9.05 -10.24
C GLU A 369 8.55 7.79 -9.38
N SER A 370 7.99 7.79 -8.16
CA SER A 370 8.04 6.62 -7.26
C SER A 370 7.40 5.39 -7.89
N THR A 371 6.20 5.54 -8.46
CA THR A 371 5.46 4.42 -9.05
C THR A 371 6.17 3.87 -10.29
N THR A 372 6.79 4.75 -11.08
CA THR A 372 7.61 4.36 -12.25
C THR A 372 8.80 3.52 -11.81
N LYS A 373 9.53 3.96 -10.79
CA LYS A 373 10.67 3.20 -10.24
C LYS A 373 10.24 1.83 -9.71
N THR A 374 9.14 1.76 -8.97
CA THR A 374 8.60 0.48 -8.48
C THR A 374 8.23 -0.45 -9.65
N LEU A 375 7.64 0.08 -10.72
CA LEU A 375 7.30 -0.71 -11.90
C LEU A 375 8.55 -1.28 -12.60
N GLU A 376 9.62 -0.49 -12.71
CA GLU A 376 10.90 -0.93 -13.27
C GLU A 376 11.52 -2.07 -12.44
N GLU A 377 11.57 -1.92 -11.11
CA GLU A 377 12.09 -2.94 -10.19
C GLU A 377 11.29 -4.26 -10.27
N LEU A 378 9.95 -4.17 -10.31
CA LEU A 378 9.09 -5.35 -10.44
C LEU A 378 9.27 -6.04 -11.79
N THR A 379 9.38 -5.26 -12.87
CA THR A 379 9.58 -5.78 -14.24
C THR A 379 10.95 -6.46 -14.36
N ALA A 380 11.99 -5.88 -13.77
CA ALA A 380 13.33 -6.47 -13.72
C ALA A 380 13.37 -7.78 -12.93
N LYS A 381 12.53 -7.95 -11.90
CA LYS A 381 12.41 -9.20 -11.14
C LYS A 381 11.61 -10.29 -11.88
N ALA A 382 10.78 -9.91 -12.85
CA ALA A 382 9.90 -10.84 -13.59
C ALA A 382 10.53 -11.41 -14.86
N GLY A 383 11.53 -10.71 -15.41
CA GLY A 383 12.41 -11.20 -16.48
C GLY A 383 13.54 -12.03 -15.91
#